data_AF-A0A3D1IUI3-F1
#
_entry.id   AF-A0A3D1IUI3-F1
#
_cell.length_a   1.000
_cell.length_b   1.000
_cell.length_c   1.000
_cell.angle_alpha   90.00
_cell.angle_beta   90.00
_cell.angle_gamma   90.00
#
_symmetry.space_group_name_H-M   'P 1'
#
loop_
_entity.id
_entity.type
_entity.pdbx_description
1 polymer ?
#
loop_
_entity_poly.entity_id
_entity_poly.type
_entity_poly.pdbx_seq_one_letter_code
_entity_poly.pdbx_strand_id
1 'polypeptide(L)'
;FGVHGVGGIVGALLTGLFFIKADTGAEYIENNLKGQIVSVIVTIIWSGVVSYIALKIADVFCGGIRSTEDEEIQGLDVADHGEEGYQL
;
A
#
# COMPACT_ATOMS: atom_id res chain seq x y z
N PHE A 1 3.42 -0.37 5.30
CA PHE A 1 3.34 0.99 4.73
C PHE A 1 4.72 1.64 4.54
N GLY A 2 5.61 1.66 5.56
CA GLY A 2 6.88 2.39 5.50
C GLY A 2 7.83 2.02 4.35
N VAL A 3 7.93 0.76 3.95
CA VAL A 3 8.80 0.37 2.82
C VAL A 3 8.13 0.63 1.48
N HIS A 4 7.02 -0.04 1.19
CA HIS A 4 6.39 0.04 -0.14
C HIS A 4 5.60 1.33 -0.39
N GLY A 5 4.86 1.83 0.59
CA GLY A 5 4.05 3.05 0.44
C GLY A 5 4.92 4.29 0.35
N VAL A 6 5.74 4.53 1.40
CA VAL A 6 6.65 5.69 1.42
C VAL A 6 7.74 5.54 0.35
N GLY A 7 8.37 4.36 0.23
CA GLY A 7 9.39 4.12 -0.80
C GLY A 7 8.85 4.29 -2.23
N GLY A 8 7.62 3.86 -2.50
CA GLY A 8 6.97 4.05 -3.80
C GLY A 8 6.72 5.53 -4.12
N ILE A 9 6.22 6.30 -3.14
CA ILE A 9 6.00 7.75 -3.30
C ILE A 9 7.33 8.47 -3.58
N VAL A 10 8.34 8.21 -2.76
CA VAL A 10 9.67 8.81 -2.92
C VAL A 10 10.25 8.45 -4.29
N GLY A 11 10.20 7.17 -4.69
CA GLY A 11 10.68 6.72 -6.00
C GLY A 11 9.97 7.37 -7.18
N ALA A 12 8.64 7.54 -7.12
CA ALA A 12 7.87 8.19 -8.18
C ALA A 12 8.23 9.68 -8.32
N LEU A 13 8.37 10.40 -7.21
CA LEU A 13 8.76 11.82 -7.23
C LEU A 13 10.19 12.00 -7.75
N LEU A 14 11.13 11.14 -7.33
CA LEU A 14 12.51 11.18 -7.83
C LEU A 14 12.58 10.81 -9.32
N THR A 15 11.70 9.93 -9.79
CA THR A 15 11.55 9.65 -11.23
C THR A 15 11.14 10.92 -11.99
N GLY A 16 10.17 11.66 -11.47
CA GLY A 16 9.74 12.93 -12.08
C GLY A 16 10.85 13.98 -12.13
N LEU A 17 11.71 14.00 -11.12
CA LEU A 17 12.81 14.96 -10.99
C LEU A 17 14.04 14.60 -11.85
N PHE A 18 14.41 13.31 -11.89
CA PHE A 18 15.68 12.87 -12.48
C PHE A 18 15.53 12.22 -13.87
N PHE A 19 14.30 12.01 -14.36
CA PHE A 19 14.10 11.58 -15.74
C PHE A 19 14.31 12.75 -16.70
N ILE A 20 15.53 12.85 -17.22
CA ILE A 20 15.93 13.90 -18.16
C ILE A 20 16.18 13.25 -19.53
N LYS A 21 15.47 13.73 -20.56
CA LYS A 21 15.87 13.47 -21.95
C LYS A 21 17.01 14.43 -22.31
N ALA A 22 18.02 13.94 -23.02
CA ALA A 22 19.27 14.67 -23.31
C ALA A 22 19.05 16.09 -23.88
N ASP A 23 17.94 16.31 -24.61
CA ASP A 23 17.63 17.59 -25.27
C ASP A 23 16.46 18.35 -24.62
N THR A 24 16.12 18.05 -23.36
CA THR A 24 14.97 18.66 -22.67
C THR A 24 15.39 19.63 -21.57
N GLY A 25 14.79 20.83 -21.56
CA GLY A 25 15.06 21.89 -20.58
C GLY A 25 14.23 21.80 -19.30
N ALA A 26 14.35 22.80 -18.42
CA ALA A 26 13.72 22.84 -17.10
C ALA A 26 12.19 22.62 -17.11
N GLU A 27 11.50 23.10 -18.14
CA GLU A 27 10.06 22.92 -18.31
C GLU A 27 9.65 21.44 -18.43
N TYR A 28 10.51 20.59 -19.02
CA TYR A 28 10.25 19.16 -19.13
C TYR A 28 10.29 18.47 -17.76
N ILE A 29 11.27 18.83 -16.93
CA ILE A 29 11.40 18.33 -15.55
C ILE A 29 10.18 18.76 -14.73
N GLU A 30 9.77 20.03 -14.85
CA GLU A 30 8.57 20.53 -14.16
C GLU A 30 7.31 19.76 -14.56
N ASN A 31 7.11 19.51 -15.85
CA ASN A 31 5.97 18.75 -16.35
C ASN A 31 6.00 17.28 -15.91
N ASN A 32 7.16 16.64 -15.90
CA ASN A 32 7.32 15.27 -15.39
C ASN A 32 7.01 15.18 -13.89
N LEU A 33 7.54 16.11 -13.10
CA LEU A 33 7.29 16.14 -11.65
C LEU A 33 5.81 16.37 -11.35
N LYS A 34 5.16 17.31 -12.04
CA LYS A 34 3.70 17.52 -11.93
C LYS A 34 2.93 16.24 -12.28
N GLY A 35 3.30 15.56 -13.36
CA GLY A 35 2.69 14.28 -13.74
C GLY A 35 2.82 13.22 -12.66
N GLN A 36 4.01 13.08 -12.06
CA GLN A 36 4.25 12.11 -10.98
C GLN A 36 3.48 12.47 -9.70
N ILE A 37 3.38 13.75 -9.33
CA ILE A 37 2.56 14.18 -8.19
C ILE A 37 1.09 13.78 -8.38
N VAL A 38 0.52 14.06 -9.55
CA VAL A 38 -0.87 13.68 -9.87
C VAL A 38 -1.03 12.16 -9.83
N SER A 39 -0.10 11.41 -10.42
CA SER A 39 -0.10 9.94 -10.40
C SER A 39 -0.11 9.37 -8.97
N VAL A 40 0.75 9.91 -8.09
CA VAL A 40 0.82 9.51 -6.68
C VAL A 40 -0.50 9.78 -5.97
N ILE A 41 -1.07 10.98 -6.11
CA ILE A 41 -2.34 11.36 -5.46
C ILE A 41 -3.47 10.43 -5.92
N VAL A 42 -3.59 10.22 -7.24
CA VAL A 42 -4.60 9.32 -7.81
C VAL A 42 -4.44 7.91 -7.27
N THR A 43 -3.20 7.40 -7.22
CA THR A 43 -2.91 6.05 -6.72
C THR A 43 -3.25 5.90 -5.23
N ILE A 44 -2.94 6.90 -4.40
CA ILE A 44 -3.29 6.90 -2.96
C ILE A 44 -4.81 6.88 -2.78
N ILE A 45 -5.52 7.77 -3.46
CA ILE A 45 -6.98 7.85 -3.36
C ILE A 45 -7.62 6.54 -3.84
N TRP A 46 -7.22 6.07 -5.03
CA TRP A 46 -7.74 4.85 -5.59
C TRP A 46 -7.50 3.64 -4.69
N SER A 47 -6.25 3.38 -4.32
CA SER A 47 -5.90 2.23 -3.47
C SER A 47 -6.54 2.33 -2.09
N GLY A 48 -6.57 3.51 -1.48
CA GLY A 48 -7.19 3.72 -0.18
C GLY A 48 -8.71 3.51 -0.20
N VAL A 49 -9.41 4.17 -1.12
CA VAL A 49 -10.88 4.11 -1.20
C VAL A 49 -11.35 2.73 -1.63
N VAL A 50 -10.77 2.17 -2.69
CA VAL A 50 -11.19 0.86 -3.21
C VAL A 50 -10.89 -0.24 -2.18
N SER A 51 -9.71 -0.23 -1.55
CA SER A 51 -9.39 -1.22 -0.51
C SER A 51 -10.32 -1.05 0.70
N TYR A 52 -10.60 0.18 1.13
CA TYR A 52 -11.53 0.41 2.24
C TYR A 52 -12.93 -0.15 1.96
N ILE A 53 -13.48 0.12 0.77
CA ILE A 53 -14.79 -0.40 0.35
C ILE A 53 -14.75 -1.93 0.29
N ALA A 54 -13.73 -2.52 -0.32
CA ALA A 54 -13.58 -3.97 -0.42
C ALA A 54 -13.50 -4.64 0.96
N LEU A 55 -12.70 -4.08 1.88
CA LEU A 55 -12.60 -4.57 3.25
C LEU A 55 -13.94 -4.45 3.99
N LYS A 56 -14.70 -3.37 3.79
CA LYS A 56 -16.02 -3.22 4.40
C LYS A 56 -17.06 -4.18 3.85
N ILE A 57 -17.00 -4.49 2.57
CA ILE A 57 -17.82 -5.54 1.97
C ILE A 57 -17.46 -6.88 2.63
N ALA A 58 -16.17 -7.25 2.68
CA ALA A 58 -15.73 -8.49 3.31
C ALA A 58 -16.14 -8.59 4.79
N ASP A 59 -15.99 -7.49 5.55
CA ASP A 59 -16.38 -7.38 6.96
C ASP A 59 -17.85 -7.76 7.18
N VAL A 60 -18.75 -7.25 6.33
CA VAL A 60 -20.18 -7.56 6.42
C VAL A 60 -20.49 -9.00 6.04
N PHE A 61 -19.89 -9.51 4.96
CA PHE A 61 -20.22 -10.85 4.44
C PHE A 61 -19.58 -11.99 5.22
N CYS A 62 -18.42 -11.76 5.84
CA CYS A 62 -17.69 -12.76 6.60
C CYS A 62 -17.96 -12.69 8.12
N GLY A 63 -18.73 -11.69 8.59
CA GLY A 63 -18.98 -11.48 10.02
C GLY A 63 -17.79 -10.87 10.76
N GLY A 64 -16.89 -10.20 10.05
CA GLY A 64 -15.62 -9.68 10.53
C GLY A 64 -14.47 -9.99 9.57
N ILE A 65 -13.44 -9.13 9.53
CA ILE A 65 -12.17 -9.38 8.82
C ILE A 65 -10.96 -9.60 9.74
N ARG A 66 -11.18 -9.56 11.06
CA ARG A 66 -10.14 -9.71 12.08
C ARG A 66 -10.55 -10.84 13.01
N SER A 67 -9.59 -11.69 13.39
CA SER A 67 -9.80 -12.75 14.38
C SER A 67 -10.22 -12.17 15.73
N THR A 68 -10.82 -12.99 16.57
CA THR A 68 -11.21 -12.58 17.93
C THR A 68 -9.97 -12.29 18.77
N GLU A 69 -10.14 -11.51 19.85
CA GLU A 69 -9.03 -11.15 20.75
C GLU A 69 -8.41 -12.41 21.39
N ASP A 70 -9.22 -13.40 21.75
CA ASP A 70 -8.75 -14.68 22.30
C ASP A 70 -7.90 -15.46 21.28
N GLU A 71 -8.31 -15.50 20.01
CA GLU A 71 -7.54 -16.15 18.92
C GLU A 71 -6.23 -15.42 18.63
N GLU A 72 -6.22 -14.07 18.67
CA GLU A 72 -4.98 -13.29 18.51
C GLU A 72 -4.00 -13.51 19.67
N ILE A 73 -4.50 -13.68 20.90
CA ILE A 73 -3.67 -13.98 22.08
C ILE A 73 -3.13 -15.40 22.02
N GLN A 74 -3.95 -16.38 21.63
CA GLN A 74 -3.53 -17.77 21.47
C GLN A 74 -2.51 -17.94 20.33
N GLY A 75 -2.63 -17.12 19.28
CA GLY A 75 -1.82 -17.16 18.08
C GLY A 75 -2.53 -17.84 16.91
N LEU A 76 -2.46 -17.22 15.73
CA LEU A 76 -3.17 -17.68 14.52
C LEU A 76 -2.68 -19.04 13.99
N ASP A 77 -1.43 -19.41 14.28
CA ASP A 77 -0.92 -20.75 13.94
C ASP A 77 -1.74 -21.83 14.67
N VAL A 78 -2.08 -21.61 15.94
CA VAL A 78 -2.89 -22.56 16.71
C VAL A 78 -4.37 -22.41 16.42
N ALA A 79 -4.88 -21.17 16.37
CA ALA A 79 -6.30 -20.88 16.20
C ALA A 79 -6.83 -21.25 14.81
N ASP A 80 -6.09 -20.90 13.75
CA ASP A 80 -6.54 -21.10 12.36
C ASP A 80 -5.93 -22.34 11.71
N HIS A 81 -4.74 -22.78 12.14
CA HIS A 81 -3.98 -23.85 11.47
C HIS A 81 -3.75 -25.09 12.33
N GLY A 82 -3.98 -25.02 13.65
CA GLY A 82 -3.75 -26.14 14.57
C GLY A 82 -2.29 -26.55 14.72
N GLU A 83 -1.36 -25.65 14.38
CA GLU A 83 0.09 -25.89 14.37
C GLU A 83 0.80 -25.01 15.40
N GLU A 84 1.96 -25.46 15.89
CA GLU A 84 2.88 -24.65 16.67
C GLU A 84 4.12 -24.38 15.82
N GLY A 85 4.44 -23.10 15.59
CA GLY A 85 5.59 -22.73 14.76
C GLY A 85 6.94 -23.24 15.28
N TYR A 86 7.04 -23.50 16.59
CA TYR A 86 8.21 -24.11 17.22
C TYR A 86 7.77 -25.05 18.35
N GLN A 87 8.17 -26.32 18.27
CA GLN A 87 8.06 -27.28 19.37
C GLN A 87 9.42 -27.37 20.07
N LEU A 88 9.54 -26.78 21.26
CA LEU A 88 10.75 -26.83 22.10
C LEU A 88 10.66 -27.93 23.16
#